data_AF-A0A119HFD8-F1
#
_entry.id   AF-A0A119HFD8-F1
#
_cell.length_a   1.000
_cell.length_b   1.000
_cell.length_c   1.000
_cell.angle_alpha   90.00
_cell.angle_beta   90.00
_cell.angle_gamma   90.00
#
_symmetry.space_group_name_H-M   'P 1'
#
loop_
_entity.id
_entity.type
_entity.pdbx_description
1 polymer ?
#
loop_
_entity_poly.entity_id
_entity_poly.type
_entity_poly.pdbx_seq_one_letter_code
_entity_poly.pdbx_strand_id
1 'polypeptide(L)'
;MSFSSTPYPLEFWTRLQHRMAAEYQAQLTRLAEVLKPTPVTVDTGDQALQRGPQARAELFGRVYELDSLQLVLMILGGQLRIASFRAEIPDLEAHIHCLRSMAQLKEKFLTGLPRRAPFEQEIQVALTQYAGLRTAGTGEVILSERQRLRALTINLPPLGAEDTVEHERALRTLLTQIDQKEAELQNLKVSTMLSLRVPDDLAQLVTSFGVTMEREPEPEVPATPQVDSDANANT
;
A
#
# COMPACT_ATOMS: atom_id res chain seq x y z
N MET A 1 16.35 26.82 -14.39
CA MET A 1 16.26 25.74 -15.38
C MET A 1 15.97 24.45 -14.60
N SER A 2 15.87 23.29 -15.25
CA SER A 2 15.57 22.00 -14.59
C SER A 2 16.61 20.95 -14.92
N PHE A 3 16.87 20.06 -13.96
CA PHE A 3 17.61 18.83 -14.14
C PHE A 3 16.64 17.66 -14.18
N SER A 4 16.94 16.68 -15.03
CA SER A 4 16.24 15.41 -15.12
C SER A 4 17.19 14.27 -14.77
N SER A 5 16.71 13.29 -14.01
CA SER A 5 17.46 12.07 -13.79
C SER A 5 17.40 11.13 -14.99
N THR A 6 18.32 10.17 -15.03
CA THR A 6 18.10 8.94 -15.81
C THR A 6 16.79 8.27 -15.35
N PRO A 7 16.03 7.63 -16.26
CA PRO A 7 14.81 6.92 -15.87
C PRO A 7 15.13 5.75 -14.93
N TYR A 8 14.42 5.67 -13.80
CA TYR A 8 14.49 4.54 -12.88
C TYR A 8 13.09 3.98 -12.58
N PRO A 9 12.98 2.70 -12.18
CA PRO A 9 11.71 2.10 -11.78
C PRO A 9 11.01 2.86 -10.65
N LEU A 10 9.68 2.85 -10.60
CA LEU A 10 8.91 3.43 -9.49
C LEU A 10 9.31 2.83 -8.14
N GLU A 11 9.67 1.55 -8.09
CA GLU A 11 10.14 0.90 -6.86
C GLU A 11 11.42 1.56 -6.33
N PHE A 12 12.36 1.92 -7.21
CA PHE A 12 13.58 2.62 -6.82
C PHE A 12 13.26 3.97 -6.16
N TRP A 13 12.41 4.76 -6.82
CA TRP A 13 12.01 6.08 -6.33
C TRP A 13 11.24 6.00 -5.02
N THR A 14 10.38 5.00 -4.88
CA THR A 14 9.65 4.74 -3.62
C THR A 14 10.63 4.46 -2.49
N ARG A 15 11.62 3.58 -2.70
CA ARG A 15 12.66 3.31 -1.68
C ARG A 15 13.50 4.54 -1.37
N LEU A 16 13.85 5.33 -2.40
CA LEU A 16 14.62 6.55 -2.21
C LEU A 16 13.83 7.58 -1.39
N GLN A 17 12.54 7.78 -1.69
CA GLN A 17 11.67 8.67 -0.93
C GLN A 17 11.64 8.30 0.56
N HIS A 18 11.54 7.01 0.89
CA HIS A 18 11.60 6.54 2.28
C HIS A 18 12.95 6.83 2.94
N ARG A 19 14.07 6.61 2.23
CA ARG A 19 15.41 6.93 2.74
C ARG A 19 15.57 8.44 2.99
N MET A 20 15.11 9.28 2.07
CA MET A 20 15.16 10.74 2.22
C MET A 20 14.28 11.22 3.37
N ALA A 21 13.11 10.62 3.57
CA ALA A 21 12.23 10.93 4.71
C ALA A 21 12.87 10.52 6.05
N ALA A 22 13.57 9.37 6.09
CA ALA A 22 14.32 8.94 7.26
C ALA A 22 15.48 9.90 7.57
N GLU A 23 16.23 10.34 6.55
CA GLU A 23 17.30 11.33 6.74
C GLU A 23 16.74 12.68 7.21
N TYR A 24 15.60 13.12 6.68
CA TYR A 24 14.91 14.32 7.14
C TYR A 24 14.56 14.23 8.63
N GLN A 25 13.99 13.10 9.06
CA GLN A 25 13.68 12.87 10.47
C GLN A 25 14.93 12.83 11.35
N ALA A 26 16.03 12.24 10.85
CA ALA A 26 17.30 12.23 11.56
C ALA A 26 17.88 13.64 11.72
N GLN A 27 17.82 14.46 10.68
CA GLN A 27 18.28 15.85 10.71
C GLN A 27 17.41 16.74 11.61
N LEU A 28 16.09 16.54 11.64
CA LEU A 28 15.21 17.20 12.61
C LEU A 28 15.61 16.87 14.05
N THR A 29 15.91 15.60 14.31
CA THR A 29 16.36 15.16 15.64
C THR A 29 17.69 15.81 16.01
N ARG A 30 18.66 15.86 15.08
CA ARG A 30 19.95 16.55 15.29
C ARG A 30 19.76 18.06 15.52
N LEU A 31 18.88 18.71 14.76
CA LEU A 31 18.57 20.13 14.94
C LEU A 31 17.97 20.39 16.33
N ALA A 32 17.05 19.53 16.78
CA ALA A 32 16.47 19.63 18.12
C ALA A 32 17.52 19.51 19.23
N GLU A 33 18.53 18.65 19.05
CA GLU A 33 19.66 18.54 19.98
C GLU A 33 20.52 19.81 20.01
N VAL A 34 20.83 20.39 18.85
CA VAL A 34 21.63 21.63 18.75
C VAL A 34 20.89 22.84 19.32
N LEU A 35 19.56 22.85 19.24
CA LEU A 35 18.72 23.90 19.81
C LEU A 35 18.62 23.86 21.34
N LYS A 36 19.13 22.81 22.00
CA LYS A 36 19.11 22.73 23.46
C LYS A 36 19.97 23.86 24.06
N PRO A 37 19.48 24.55 25.10
CA PRO A 37 20.27 25.56 25.78
C PRO A 37 21.59 24.99 26.27
N THR A 38 22.70 25.62 25.89
CA THR A 38 24.00 25.27 26.44
C THR A 38 24.17 26.00 27.78
N PRO A 39 24.47 25.29 28.89
CA PRO A 39 24.71 25.95 30.16
C PRO A 39 26.00 26.78 30.07
N VAL A 40 25.90 28.07 30.43
CA VAL A 40 27.02 29.01 30.45
C VAL A 40 27.20 29.51 31.87
N THR A 41 28.45 29.53 32.34
CA THR A 41 28.85 30.09 33.63
C THR A 41 29.57 31.41 33.41
N VAL A 42 29.78 32.19 34.47
CA VAL A 42 30.53 33.45 34.39
C VAL A 42 31.94 33.23 33.81
N ASP A 43 32.61 32.15 34.22
CA ASP A 43 33.98 31.82 33.77
C ASP A 43 34.05 31.33 32.31
N THR A 44 32.93 30.83 31.76
CA THR A 44 32.83 30.35 30.37
C THR A 44 32.09 31.32 29.44
N GLY A 45 31.64 32.46 29.95
CA GLY A 45 30.83 33.45 29.25
C GLY A 45 31.52 34.02 28.01
N ASP A 46 32.77 34.46 28.13
CA ASP A 46 33.52 35.03 27.02
C ASP A 46 33.76 34.03 25.89
N GLN A 47 34.06 32.77 26.22
CA GLN A 47 34.21 31.70 25.23
C GLN A 47 32.89 31.36 24.54
N ALA A 48 31.78 31.34 25.28
CA ALA A 48 30.44 31.10 24.73
C ALA A 48 29.99 32.22 23.78
N LEU A 49 30.24 33.48 24.15
CA LEU A 49 29.93 34.65 23.32
C LEU A 49 30.75 34.65 22.02
N GLN A 50 32.03 34.25 22.08
CA GLN A 50 32.87 34.12 20.88
C GLN A 50 32.41 32.99 19.94
N ARG A 51 31.90 31.87 20.47
CA ARG A 51 31.39 30.73 19.67
C ARG A 51 29.98 30.96 19.14
N GLY A 52 29.19 31.84 19.76
CA GLY A 52 27.78 32.06 19.41
C GLY A 52 27.50 32.37 17.93
N PRO A 53 28.28 33.23 17.24
CA PRO A 53 28.10 33.46 15.80
C PRO A 53 28.31 32.21 14.94
N GLN A 54 29.33 31.40 15.24
CA GLN A 54 29.61 30.16 14.49
C GLN A 54 28.50 29.13 14.69
N ALA A 55 28.08 28.91 15.94
CA ALA A 55 26.98 28.01 16.27
C ALA A 55 25.66 28.42 15.58
N ARG A 56 25.38 29.72 15.47
CA ARG A 56 24.22 30.23 14.73
C ARG A 56 24.32 29.97 13.22
N ALA A 57 25.50 30.16 12.63
CA ALA A 57 25.71 29.88 11.21
C ALA A 57 25.52 28.39 10.89
N GLU A 58 26.04 27.49 11.74
CA GLU A 58 25.82 26.05 11.62
C GLU A 58 24.34 25.68 11.75
N LEU A 59 23.63 26.32 12.67
CA LEU A 59 22.19 26.09 12.86
C LEU A 59 21.39 26.50 11.63
N PHE A 60 21.62 27.69 11.08
CA PHE A 60 20.93 28.14 9.86
C PHE A 60 21.31 27.29 8.64
N GLY A 61 22.55 26.80 8.56
CA GLY A 61 22.96 25.84 7.54
C GLY A 61 22.13 24.55 7.59
N ARG A 62 21.92 24.00 8.79
CA ARG A 62 21.08 22.80 8.99
C ARG A 62 19.61 23.04 8.65
N VAL A 63 19.07 24.22 8.99
CA VAL A 63 17.69 24.59 8.62
C VAL A 63 17.55 24.65 7.10
N TYR A 64 18.49 25.28 6.41
CA TYR A 64 18.49 25.34 4.95
C TYR A 64 18.57 23.95 4.31
N GLU A 65 19.43 23.06 4.81
CA GLU A 65 19.50 21.66 4.35
C GLU A 65 18.17 20.92 4.53
N LEU A 66 17.49 21.11 5.66
CA LEU A 66 16.18 20.54 5.94
C LEU A 66 15.11 21.07 4.98
N ASP A 67 15.11 22.37 4.70
CA ASP A 67 14.18 22.98 3.75
C ASP A 67 14.39 22.41 2.34
N SER A 68 15.65 22.34 1.87
CA SER A 68 15.98 21.73 0.58
C SER A 68 15.56 20.26 0.51
N LEU A 69 15.78 19.49 1.57
CA LEU A 69 15.37 18.08 1.63
C LEU A 69 13.85 17.91 1.60
N GLN A 70 13.12 18.77 2.33
CA GLN A 70 11.66 18.80 2.33
C GLN A 70 11.10 19.15 0.95
N LEU A 71 11.71 20.11 0.24
CA LEU A 71 11.32 20.47 -1.12
C LEU A 71 11.52 19.31 -2.10
N VAL A 72 12.66 18.61 -2.02
CA VAL A 72 12.88 17.42 -2.87
C VAL A 72 11.88 16.32 -2.56
N LEU A 73 11.59 16.06 -1.27
CA LEU A 73 10.58 15.08 -0.87
C LEU A 73 9.18 15.42 -1.42
N MET A 74 8.82 16.70 -1.41
CA MET A 74 7.56 17.18 -1.98
C MET A 74 7.52 16.95 -3.50
N ILE A 75 8.56 17.34 -4.23
CA ILE A 75 8.65 17.18 -5.69
C ILE A 75 8.62 15.71 -6.09
N LEU A 76 9.47 14.89 -5.46
CA LEU A 76 9.53 13.44 -5.69
C LEU A 76 8.19 12.79 -5.38
N GLY A 77 7.58 13.10 -4.24
CA GLY A 77 6.27 12.56 -3.86
C GLY A 77 5.15 12.95 -4.82
N GLY A 78 5.17 14.19 -5.33
CA GLY A 78 4.23 14.64 -6.35
C GLY A 78 4.37 13.88 -7.67
N GLN A 79 5.60 13.76 -8.18
CA GLN A 79 5.87 13.05 -9.44
C GLN A 79 5.61 11.55 -9.34
N LEU A 80 6.01 10.93 -8.22
CA LEU A 80 5.69 9.53 -7.91
C LEU A 80 4.19 9.28 -7.92
N ARG A 81 3.42 10.15 -7.26
CA ARG A 81 1.95 10.02 -7.24
C ARG A 81 1.37 10.06 -8.64
N ILE A 82 1.78 11.04 -9.45
CA ILE A 82 1.31 11.17 -10.84
C ILE A 82 1.67 9.94 -11.67
N ALA A 83 2.91 9.45 -11.55
CA ALA A 83 3.38 8.29 -12.28
C ALA A 83 2.65 7.00 -11.87
N SER A 84 2.43 6.80 -10.56
CA SER A 84 1.66 5.67 -10.05
C SER A 84 0.21 5.70 -10.52
N PHE A 85 -0.44 6.87 -10.55
CA PHE A 85 -1.80 7.00 -11.10
C PHE A 85 -1.84 6.69 -12.60
N ARG A 86 -0.87 7.17 -13.38
CA ARG A 86 -0.77 6.85 -14.82
C ARG A 86 -0.53 5.37 -15.09
N ALA A 87 0.12 4.68 -14.17
CA ALA A 87 0.34 3.24 -14.22
C ALA A 87 -0.82 2.42 -13.63
N GLU A 88 -1.94 3.06 -13.25
CA GLU A 88 -3.14 2.42 -12.68
C GLU A 88 -2.85 1.60 -11.40
N ILE A 89 -1.74 1.89 -10.73
CA ILE A 89 -1.30 1.18 -9.51
C ILE A 89 -2.35 1.27 -8.40
N PRO A 90 -2.93 2.45 -8.08
CA PRO A 90 -3.93 2.55 -7.03
C PRO A 90 -5.19 1.72 -7.28
N ASP A 91 -5.64 1.65 -8.54
CA ASP A 91 -6.83 0.88 -8.92
C ASP A 91 -6.57 -0.62 -8.77
N LEU A 92 -5.38 -1.07 -9.16
CA LEU A 92 -4.96 -2.46 -8.97
C LEU A 92 -4.81 -2.82 -7.49
N GLU A 93 -4.24 -1.94 -6.67
CA GLU A 93 -4.13 -2.12 -5.22
C GLU A 93 -5.51 -2.20 -4.55
N ALA A 94 -6.45 -1.34 -4.97
CA ALA A 94 -7.84 -1.38 -4.50
C ALA A 94 -8.53 -2.69 -4.90
N HIS A 95 -8.29 -3.18 -6.11
CA HIS A 95 -8.83 -4.45 -6.58
C HIS A 95 -8.28 -5.63 -5.74
N ILE A 96 -6.97 -5.70 -5.51
CA ILE A 96 -6.34 -6.72 -4.66
C ILE A 96 -6.93 -6.67 -3.25
N HIS A 97 -7.10 -5.48 -2.68
CA HIS A 97 -7.69 -5.30 -1.35
C HIS A 97 -9.14 -5.82 -1.28
N CYS A 98 -9.95 -5.54 -2.31
CA CYS A 98 -11.30 -6.06 -2.41
C CYS A 98 -11.32 -7.59 -2.45
N LEU A 99 -10.48 -8.21 -3.30
CA LEU A 99 -10.37 -9.67 -3.40
C LEU A 99 -9.95 -10.31 -2.08
N ARG A 100 -8.96 -9.73 -1.39
CA ARG A 100 -8.53 -10.19 -0.06
C ARG A 100 -9.66 -10.13 0.97
N SER A 101 -10.46 -9.06 0.95
CA SER A 101 -11.62 -8.91 1.84
C SER A 101 -12.68 -9.99 1.58
N MET A 102 -12.94 -10.30 0.29
CA MET A 102 -13.83 -11.39 -0.09
C MET A 102 -13.29 -12.76 0.32
N ALA A 103 -11.99 -13.00 0.15
CA ALA A 103 -11.34 -14.25 0.57
C ALA A 103 -11.45 -14.46 2.08
N GLN A 104 -11.14 -13.43 2.88
CA GLN A 104 -11.27 -13.48 4.34
C GLN A 104 -12.71 -13.76 4.80
N LEU A 105 -13.71 -13.19 4.13
CA LEU A 105 -15.11 -13.49 4.43
C LEU A 105 -15.43 -14.97 4.19
N LYS A 106 -14.95 -15.54 3.08
CA LYS A 106 -15.13 -16.96 2.77
C LYS A 106 -14.40 -17.86 3.75
N GLU A 107 -13.16 -17.54 4.12
CA GLU A 107 -12.42 -18.30 5.13
C GLU A 107 -13.15 -18.34 6.48
N LYS A 108 -13.66 -17.20 6.94
CA LYS A 108 -14.46 -17.13 8.18
C LYS A 108 -15.74 -17.96 8.09
N PHE A 109 -16.41 -17.94 6.95
CA PHE A 109 -17.60 -18.78 6.72
C PHE A 109 -17.25 -20.28 6.75
N LEU A 110 -16.15 -20.68 6.12
CA LEU A 110 -15.75 -22.09 5.98
C LEU A 110 -15.22 -22.71 7.29
N THR A 111 -14.47 -21.94 8.08
CA THR A 111 -13.78 -22.44 9.28
C THR A 111 -14.71 -22.76 10.48
N GLY A 112 -16.00 -22.41 10.41
CA GLY A 112 -16.93 -22.51 11.53
C GLY A 112 -18.08 -23.51 11.38
N LEU A 113 -18.17 -24.23 10.25
CA LEU A 113 -19.35 -25.04 9.97
C LEU A 113 -19.29 -26.43 10.65
N PRO A 114 -20.35 -26.83 11.37
CA PRO A 114 -20.43 -28.17 11.95
C PRO A 114 -20.63 -29.23 10.85
N ARG A 115 -20.32 -30.48 11.13
CA ARG A 115 -20.71 -31.59 10.25
C ARG A 115 -22.20 -31.87 10.40
N ARG A 116 -22.93 -31.91 9.30
CA ARG A 116 -24.38 -32.11 9.29
C ARG A 116 -24.75 -33.58 9.11
N ALA A 117 -23.94 -34.33 8.37
CA ALA A 117 -24.24 -35.72 7.99
C ALA A 117 -24.60 -36.67 9.16
N PRO A 118 -23.95 -36.62 10.34
CA PRO A 118 -24.31 -37.49 11.47
C PRO A 118 -25.73 -37.26 11.97
N PHE A 119 -26.14 -35.99 12.11
CA PHE A 119 -27.48 -35.63 12.58
C PHE A 119 -28.57 -36.05 11.58
N GLU A 120 -28.28 -35.95 10.27
CA GLU A 120 -29.20 -36.44 9.24
C GLU A 120 -29.36 -37.96 9.30
N GLN A 121 -28.27 -38.70 9.50
CA GLN A 121 -28.32 -40.15 9.67
C GLN A 121 -29.14 -40.56 10.89
N GLU A 122 -28.96 -39.90 12.03
CA GLU A 122 -29.73 -40.15 13.25
C GLU A 122 -31.24 -39.94 13.02
N ILE A 123 -31.62 -38.83 12.37
CA ILE A 123 -33.01 -38.56 12.00
C ILE A 123 -33.54 -39.64 11.06
N GLN A 124 -32.77 -40.04 10.05
CA GLN A 124 -33.20 -41.01 9.05
C GLN A 124 -33.40 -42.41 9.64
N VAL A 125 -32.53 -42.82 10.57
CA VAL A 125 -32.67 -44.05 11.34
C VAL A 125 -33.95 -44.00 12.19
N ALA A 126 -34.17 -42.90 12.93
CA ALA A 126 -35.37 -42.73 13.76
C ALA A 126 -36.66 -42.77 12.92
N LEU A 127 -36.66 -42.13 11.74
CA LEU A 127 -37.79 -42.15 10.80
C LEU A 127 -38.06 -43.57 10.27
N THR A 128 -37.00 -44.29 9.91
CA THR A 128 -37.12 -45.68 9.41
C THR A 128 -37.65 -46.62 10.48
N GLN A 129 -37.14 -46.50 11.71
CA GLN A 129 -37.62 -47.27 12.87
C GLN A 129 -39.09 -46.95 13.17
N TYR A 130 -39.46 -45.67 13.18
CA TYR A 130 -40.85 -45.27 13.41
C TYR A 130 -41.81 -45.79 12.33
N ALA A 131 -41.37 -45.79 11.06
CA ALA A 131 -42.14 -46.36 9.95
C ALA A 131 -42.33 -47.88 10.11
N GLY A 132 -41.28 -48.62 10.48
CA GLY A 132 -41.37 -50.06 10.76
C GLY A 132 -42.27 -50.40 11.95
N LEU A 133 -42.22 -49.61 13.03
CA LEU A 133 -43.11 -49.79 14.18
C LEU A 133 -44.58 -49.44 13.87
N ARG A 134 -44.84 -48.61 12.84
CA ARG A 134 -46.20 -48.32 12.38
C ARG A 134 -46.86 -49.53 11.72
N THR A 135 -46.08 -50.42 11.08
CA THR A 135 -46.59 -51.61 10.38
C THR A 135 -46.61 -52.87 11.26
N ALA A 136 -45.91 -52.87 12.41
CA ALA A 136 -45.70 -54.04 13.26
C ALA A 136 -46.84 -54.38 14.26
N GLY A 137 -47.91 -53.59 14.37
CA GLY A 137 -49.08 -53.88 15.22
C GLY A 137 -49.25 -52.96 16.46
N THR A 138 -50.01 -53.40 17.47
CA THR A 138 -50.48 -52.58 18.61
C THR A 138 -49.99 -53.04 20.00
N GLY A 139 -48.84 -53.71 20.10
CA GLY A 139 -48.27 -54.10 21.40
C GLY A 139 -47.85 -52.88 22.25
N GLU A 140 -47.95 -52.97 23.58
CA GLU A 140 -47.57 -51.88 24.50
C GLU A 140 -46.12 -51.39 24.28
N VAL A 141 -45.19 -52.32 24.06
CA VAL A 141 -43.77 -52.01 23.76
C VAL A 141 -43.63 -51.24 22.44
N ILE A 142 -44.47 -51.55 21.45
CA ILE A 142 -44.47 -50.84 20.15
C ILE A 142 -45.04 -49.42 20.34
N LEU A 143 -46.07 -49.26 21.17
CA LEU A 143 -46.70 -47.97 21.44
C LEU A 143 -45.77 -47.03 22.23
N SER A 144 -45.07 -47.54 23.25
CA SER A 144 -44.12 -46.75 24.04
C SER A 144 -42.92 -46.29 23.21
N GLU A 145 -42.34 -47.18 22.38
CA GLU A 145 -41.22 -46.82 21.51
C GLU A 145 -41.63 -45.82 20.42
N ARG A 146 -42.86 -45.93 19.88
CA ARG A 146 -43.40 -44.92 18.95
C ARG A 146 -43.59 -43.56 19.62
N GLN A 147 -44.02 -43.51 20.87
CA GLN A 147 -44.11 -42.26 21.63
C GLN A 147 -42.73 -41.67 21.89
N ARG A 148 -41.75 -42.50 22.26
CA ARG A 148 -40.34 -42.08 22.43
C ARG A 148 -39.77 -41.46 21.14
N LEU A 149 -39.92 -42.12 19.99
CA LEU A 149 -39.43 -41.61 18.71
C LEU A 149 -40.13 -40.31 18.27
N ARG A 150 -41.41 -40.12 18.60
CA ARG A 150 -42.12 -38.85 18.35
C ARG A 150 -41.64 -37.69 19.23
N ALA A 151 -41.13 -38.00 20.42
CA ALA A 151 -40.59 -37.01 21.35
C ALA A 151 -39.09 -36.73 21.14
N LEU A 152 -38.44 -37.44 20.22
CA LEU A 152 -37.03 -37.23 19.89
C LEU A 152 -36.85 -35.89 19.18
N THR A 153 -35.94 -35.06 19.70
CA THR A 153 -35.57 -33.77 19.12
C THR A 153 -34.09 -33.78 18.79
N ILE A 154 -33.75 -33.53 17.53
CA ILE A 154 -32.36 -33.44 17.04
C ILE A 154 -32.15 -32.03 16.47
N ASN A 155 -31.09 -31.35 16.90
CA ASN A 155 -30.74 -30.02 16.41
C ASN A 155 -29.94 -30.13 15.11
N LEU A 156 -30.63 -30.09 13.97
CA LEU A 156 -30.01 -30.15 12.65
C LEU A 156 -29.55 -28.75 12.21
N PRO A 157 -28.24 -28.51 11.98
CA PRO A 157 -27.78 -27.23 11.43
C PRO A 157 -28.26 -27.06 9.98
N PRO A 158 -28.55 -25.81 9.54
CA PRO A 158 -29.04 -25.55 8.18
C PRO A 158 -28.00 -25.82 7.09
N LEU A 159 -26.71 -25.70 7.43
CA LEU A 159 -25.58 -25.97 6.54
C LEU A 159 -24.56 -26.82 7.29
N GLY A 160 -23.97 -27.77 6.57
CA GLY A 160 -22.85 -28.58 7.02
C GLY A 160 -21.54 -28.20 6.35
N ALA A 161 -20.44 -28.68 6.91
CA ALA A 161 -19.13 -28.67 6.24
C ALA A 161 -19.15 -29.44 4.90
N GLU A 162 -20.14 -30.29 4.67
CA GLU A 162 -20.32 -31.01 3.41
C GLU A 162 -20.83 -30.10 2.28
N ASP A 163 -21.53 -29.01 2.62
CA ASP A 163 -22.13 -28.06 1.67
C ASP A 163 -21.12 -27.03 1.13
N THR A 164 -19.87 -27.05 1.61
CA THR A 164 -18.90 -25.98 1.36
C THR A 164 -17.99 -26.19 0.17
N VAL A 165 -18.05 -27.36 -0.49
CA VAL A 165 -17.08 -27.76 -1.53
C VAL A 165 -16.95 -26.72 -2.65
N GLU A 166 -18.07 -26.15 -3.09
CA GLU A 166 -18.06 -25.09 -4.11
C GLU A 166 -17.42 -23.79 -3.59
N HIS A 167 -17.70 -23.42 -2.34
CA HIS A 167 -17.14 -22.24 -1.70
C HIS A 167 -15.64 -22.38 -1.44
N GLU A 168 -15.15 -23.57 -1.10
CA GLU A 168 -13.72 -23.87 -0.98
C GLU A 168 -13.00 -23.75 -2.33
N ARG A 169 -13.59 -24.29 -3.40
CA ARG A 169 -13.04 -24.12 -4.76
C ARG A 169 -12.99 -22.64 -5.15
N ALA A 170 -14.06 -21.91 -4.89
CA ALA A 170 -14.13 -20.49 -5.19
C ALA A 170 -13.13 -19.66 -4.34
N LEU A 171 -12.84 -20.06 -3.10
CA LEU A 171 -11.79 -19.46 -2.28
C LEU A 171 -10.40 -19.70 -2.90
N ARG A 172 -10.09 -20.93 -3.32
CA ARG A 172 -8.81 -21.23 -4.00
C ARG A 172 -8.64 -20.41 -5.28
N THR A 173 -9.71 -20.25 -6.06
CA THR A 173 -9.70 -19.39 -7.25
C THR A 173 -9.41 -17.93 -6.89
N LEU A 174 -10.06 -17.39 -5.85
CA LEU A 174 -9.80 -16.03 -5.39
C LEU A 174 -8.34 -15.83 -4.95
N LEU A 175 -7.78 -16.78 -4.18
CA LEU A 175 -6.37 -16.72 -3.76
C LEU A 175 -5.43 -16.73 -4.97
N THR A 176 -5.70 -17.57 -5.97
CA THR A 176 -4.92 -17.60 -7.22
C THR A 176 -5.01 -16.26 -7.98
N GLN A 177 -6.20 -15.65 -8.02
CA GLN A 177 -6.39 -14.33 -8.66
C GLN A 177 -5.64 -13.22 -7.90
N ILE A 178 -5.61 -13.27 -6.57
CA ILE A 178 -4.84 -12.35 -5.74
C ILE A 178 -3.35 -12.46 -6.09
N ASP A 179 -2.79 -13.68 -6.12
CA ASP A 179 -1.37 -13.90 -6.44
C ASP A 179 -1.01 -13.36 -7.85
N GLN A 180 -1.88 -13.60 -8.84
CA GLN A 180 -1.70 -13.08 -10.20
C GLN A 180 -1.69 -11.55 -10.23
N LYS A 181 -2.62 -10.91 -9.52
CA LYS A 181 -2.73 -9.45 -9.45
C LYS A 181 -1.58 -8.82 -8.67
N GLU A 182 -1.08 -9.49 -7.63
CA GLU A 182 0.11 -9.06 -6.90
C GLU A 182 1.37 -9.13 -7.78
N ALA A 183 1.51 -10.18 -8.59
CA ALA A 183 2.60 -10.27 -9.57
C ALA A 183 2.50 -9.15 -10.63
N GLU A 184 1.30 -8.87 -11.12
CA GLU A 184 1.04 -7.75 -12.05
C GLU A 184 1.40 -6.40 -11.42
N LEU A 185 1.01 -6.17 -10.17
CA LEU A 185 1.35 -4.96 -9.41
C LEU A 185 2.86 -4.79 -9.25
N GLN A 186 3.57 -5.87 -8.89
CA GLN A 186 5.01 -5.83 -8.77
C GLN A 186 5.67 -5.56 -10.12
N ASN A 187 5.16 -6.17 -11.19
CA ASN A 187 5.64 -5.90 -12.54
C ASN A 187 5.45 -4.43 -12.92
N LEU A 188 4.30 -3.82 -12.63
CA LEU A 188 4.06 -2.39 -12.89
C LEU A 188 5.05 -1.50 -12.12
N LYS A 189 5.32 -1.81 -10.85
CA LYS A 189 6.28 -1.06 -10.00
C LYS A 189 7.72 -1.12 -10.54
N VAL A 190 8.11 -2.22 -11.18
CA VAL A 190 9.45 -2.43 -11.72
C VAL A 190 9.58 -1.94 -13.17
N SER A 191 8.54 -2.12 -13.99
CA SER A 191 8.55 -1.77 -15.42
C SER A 191 8.24 -0.30 -15.69
N THR A 192 7.48 0.38 -14.81
CA THR A 192 7.19 1.80 -14.97
C THR A 192 8.40 2.63 -14.62
N MET A 193 8.97 3.28 -15.64
CA MET A 193 10.15 4.13 -15.50
C MET A 193 9.74 5.59 -15.27
N LEU A 194 10.35 6.24 -14.29
CA LEU A 194 10.17 7.65 -13.98
C LEU A 194 11.54 8.35 -14.03
N SER A 195 11.58 9.49 -14.72
CA SER A 195 12.66 10.47 -14.59
C SER A 195 12.23 11.57 -13.63
N LEU A 196 13.00 11.78 -12.58
CA LEU A 196 12.75 12.84 -11.61
C LEU A 196 13.23 14.18 -12.18
N ARG A 197 12.33 15.15 -12.22
CA ARG A 197 12.67 16.54 -12.58
C ARG A 197 12.77 17.42 -11.34
N VAL A 198 13.88 18.14 -11.18
CA VAL A 198 14.08 19.08 -10.07
C VAL A 198 14.66 20.41 -10.54
N PRO A 199 14.42 21.50 -9.79
CA PRO A 199 15.14 22.76 -9.93
C PRO A 199 16.67 22.64 -9.77
N ASP A 200 17.41 23.57 -10.37
CA ASP A 200 18.89 23.59 -10.40
C ASP A 200 19.53 23.58 -9.00
N ASP A 201 18.95 24.31 -8.05
CA ASP A 201 19.41 24.43 -6.66
C ASP A 201 19.28 23.12 -5.86
N LEU A 202 18.44 22.18 -6.31
CA LEU A 202 18.19 20.91 -5.65
C LEU A 202 18.91 19.73 -6.31
N ALA A 203 19.49 19.91 -7.51
CA ALA A 203 20.12 18.84 -8.27
C ALA A 203 21.32 18.22 -7.53
N GLN A 204 22.13 19.03 -6.84
CA GLN A 204 23.27 18.55 -6.05
C GLN A 204 22.82 17.69 -4.87
N LEU A 205 21.73 18.07 -4.21
CA LEU A 205 21.16 17.31 -3.11
C LEU A 205 20.65 15.95 -3.61
N VAL A 206 19.93 15.90 -4.73
CA VAL A 206 19.50 14.62 -5.32
C VAL A 206 20.69 13.75 -5.70
N THR A 207 21.77 14.36 -6.22
CA THR A 207 23.00 13.64 -6.58
C THR A 207 23.71 13.04 -5.36
N SER A 208 23.67 13.69 -4.19
CA SER A 208 24.25 13.14 -2.96
C SER A 208 23.57 11.85 -2.47
N PHE A 209 22.33 11.61 -2.90
CA PHE A 209 21.62 10.34 -2.66
C PHE A 209 21.94 9.24 -3.70
N GLY A 210 22.86 9.49 -4.63
CA GLY A 210 23.33 8.52 -5.63
C GLY A 210 22.54 8.50 -6.93
N VAL A 211 21.80 9.57 -7.24
CA VAL A 211 21.04 9.71 -8.49
C VAL A 211 21.83 10.57 -9.47
N THR A 212 22.01 10.08 -10.69
CA THR A 212 22.66 10.88 -11.74
C THR A 212 21.65 11.86 -12.34
N MET A 213 22.03 13.15 -12.41
CA MET A 213 21.19 14.24 -12.89
C MET A 213 21.83 14.92 -14.10
N GLU A 214 21.05 15.11 -15.16
CA GLU A 214 21.46 15.79 -16.38
C GLU A 214 20.65 17.08 -16.56
N ARG A 215 21.30 18.15 -17.03
CA ARG A 215 20.64 19.43 -17.27
C ARG A 215 19.78 19.31 -18.52
N GLU A 216 18.50 19.68 -18.42
CA GLU A 216 17.64 19.70 -19.62
C GLU A 216 18.12 20.82 -20.58
N PRO A 217 18.21 20.54 -21.90
CA PRO A 217 18.58 21.56 -22.87
C PRO A 217 17.54 22.69 -22.89
N GLU A 218 18.01 23.92 -22.97
CA GLU A 218 17.16 25.11 -23.07
C GLU A 218 16.31 25.00 -24.36
N PRO A 219 14.98 25.23 -24.32
CA PRO A 219 14.16 25.14 -25.51
C PRO A 219 14.63 26.19 -26.52
N GLU A 220 15.06 25.73 -27.70
CA GLU A 220 15.39 26.62 -28.82
C GLU A 220 14.15 27.46 -29.13
N VAL A 221 14.25 28.78 -28.89
CA VAL A 221 13.24 29.73 -29.33
C VAL A 221 13.19 29.62 -30.86
N PRO A 222 12.06 29.27 -31.49
CA PRO A 222 11.98 29.22 -32.93
C PRO A 222 12.34 30.60 -33.47
N ALA A 223 13.38 30.65 -34.31
CA ALA A 223 13.81 31.88 -34.96
C ALA A 223 12.60 32.52 -35.64
N THR A 224 12.18 33.69 -35.13
CA THR A 224 11.19 34.52 -35.78
C THR A 224 11.64 34.75 -37.22
N PRO A 225 10.84 34.43 -38.25
CA PRO A 225 11.25 34.72 -39.62
C PRO A 225 11.50 36.22 -39.73
N GLN A 226 12.73 36.60 -40.11
CA GLN A 226 13.05 37.96 -40.51
C GLN A 226 12.14 38.30 -41.67
N VAL A 227 11.21 39.24 -41.44
CA VAL A 227 10.49 39.89 -42.52
C VAL A 227 11.51 40.81 -43.18
N ASP A 228 12.00 40.40 -44.35
CA ASP A 228 12.78 41.24 -45.24
C ASP A 228 11.94 42.46 -45.61
N SER A 229 12.15 43.55 -44.88
CA SER A 229 11.66 44.87 -45.26
C SER A 229 12.64 45.49 -46.25
N ASP A 230 12.74 44.93 -47.44
CA ASP A 230 13.33 45.64 -48.58
C ASP A 230 12.30 46.64 -49.10
N ALA A 231 12.33 47.81 -48.49
CA ALA A 231 11.88 49.05 -49.11
C ALA A 231 12.79 49.32 -50.32
N ASN A 232 12.33 49.01 -51.52
CA ASN A 232 12.93 49.55 -52.74
C ASN A 232 12.05 50.69 -53.26
N ALA A 233 12.43 51.89 -52.84
CA ALA A 233 12.12 53.12 -53.53
C ALA A 233 12.84 53.12 -54.89
N ASN A 234 12.10 53.36 -55.97
CA ASN A 234 12.48 53.97 -57.26
C ASN A 234 11.68 53.34 -58.40
N THR A 235 10.56 53.92 -58.81
CA THR A 235 10.46 54.87 -59.96
C THR A 235 9.00 55.29 -60.13
#